data_AF-A0A6J5TYF4-F1
#
_entry.id   AF-A0A6J5TYF4-F1
#
_cell.length_a   1.000
_cell.length_b   1.000
_cell.length_c   1.000
_cell.angle_alpha   90.00
_cell.angle_beta   90.00
_cell.angle_gamma   90.00
#
_symmetry.space_group_name_H-M   'P 1'
#
loop_
_entity.id
_entity.type
_entity.pdbx_description
1 polymer ?
#
loop_
_entity_poly.entity_id
_entity_poly.type
_entity_poly.pdbx_seq_one_letter_code
_entity_poly.pdbx_strand_id
1 'polypeptide(L)'
;MDIPAEAWFKVLLLVAKHSFKDLYSMTGTCKLFQEMLNDPEVWQTVSVEKYQWHPEWYGFDQEKLVEFLQKCKEHNNPEIIYKEVVTQFFIFKDDEAVNNFRVAAKAGHMKSSYIVGLLELVNPKEGEEDAMEWLCHLSKMKKIDMQACRASFFNRLMRYTISGAVTPPTLAKFTVDRNFIITRVNCVGNRERYFTFQWDWEGDYSDMVST
;
A
#
# COMPACT_ATOMS: atom_id res chain seq x y z
N MET A 1 12.74 -14.84 35.96
CA MET A 1 11.40 -14.26 35.69
C MET A 1 11.15 -14.55 34.23
N ASP A 2 10.23 -15.46 33.94
CA ASP A 2 9.96 -15.89 32.57
C ASP A 2 9.10 -14.84 31.87
N ILE A 3 9.42 -14.55 30.61
CA ILE A 3 8.65 -13.61 29.79
C ILE A 3 7.34 -14.32 29.37
N PRO A 4 6.16 -13.71 29.59
CA PRO A 4 4.88 -14.31 29.20
C PRO A 4 4.78 -14.57 27.70
N ALA A 5 4.00 -15.59 27.32
CA ALA A 5 3.80 -15.96 25.92
C ALA A 5 3.22 -14.80 25.09
N GLU A 6 2.35 -13.97 25.68
CA GLU A 6 1.74 -12.81 25.04
C GLU A 6 2.78 -11.72 24.71
N ALA A 7 3.80 -11.56 25.55
CA ALA A 7 4.90 -10.63 25.28
C ALA A 7 5.77 -11.16 24.14
N TRP A 8 6.05 -12.46 24.12
CA TRP A 8 6.75 -13.12 23.02
C TRP A 8 6.00 -13.05 21.69
N PHE A 9 4.67 -13.17 21.73
CA PHE A 9 3.83 -13.04 20.54
C PHE A 9 3.93 -11.64 19.92
N LYS A 10 3.92 -10.59 20.74
CA LYS A 10 4.14 -9.21 20.25
C LYS A 10 5.52 -9.02 19.61
N VAL A 11 6.55 -9.64 20.17
CA VAL A 11 7.90 -9.64 19.56
C VAL A 11 7.87 -10.36 18.22
N LEU A 12 7.20 -11.52 18.13
CA LEU A 12 7.06 -12.28 16.90
C LEU A 12 6.33 -11.47 15.81
N LEU A 13 5.24 -10.77 16.15
CA LEU A 13 4.53 -9.89 15.22
C LEU A 13 5.42 -8.73 14.72
N LEU A 14 6.24 -8.16 15.60
CA LEU A 14 7.21 -7.13 15.21
C LEU A 14 8.25 -7.69 14.23
N VAL A 15 8.80 -8.88 14.50
CA VAL A 15 9.74 -9.56 13.59
C VAL A 15 9.07 -9.85 12.25
N ALA A 16 7.86 -10.40 12.26
CA ALA A 16 7.07 -10.69 11.07
C ALA A 16 6.85 -9.45 10.20
N LYS A 17 6.52 -8.31 10.81
CA LYS A 17 6.32 -7.03 10.12
C LYS A 17 7.56 -6.53 9.38
N HIS A 18 8.77 -6.94 9.79
CA HIS A 18 10.01 -6.46 9.20
C HIS A 18 10.71 -7.48 8.29
N SER A 19 10.59 -8.77 8.58
CA SER A 19 11.37 -9.79 7.88
C SER A 19 10.77 -11.18 8.04
N PHE A 20 10.22 -11.70 6.94
CA PHE A 20 9.83 -13.10 6.81
C PHE A 20 10.99 -14.07 7.12
N LYS A 21 12.22 -13.72 6.71
CA LYS A 21 13.39 -14.57 6.97
C LYS A 21 13.65 -14.68 8.46
N ASP A 22 13.60 -13.56 9.17
CA ASP A 22 13.83 -13.55 10.62
C ASP A 22 12.67 -14.20 11.38
N LEU A 23 11.43 -14.12 10.87
CA LEU A 23 10.30 -14.89 11.39
C LEU A 23 10.56 -16.40 11.31
N TYR A 24 11.02 -16.90 10.17
CA TYR A 24 11.35 -18.33 10.03
C TYR A 24 12.57 -18.73 10.88
N SER A 25 13.57 -17.87 10.99
CA SER A 25 14.69 -18.10 11.90
C SER A 25 14.25 -18.16 13.36
N MET A 26 13.41 -17.22 13.81
CA MET A 26 12.87 -17.17 15.18
C MET A 26 12.03 -18.40 15.50
N THR A 27 11.13 -18.79 14.59
CA THR A 27 10.27 -19.97 14.75
C THR A 27 11.06 -21.28 14.66
N GLY A 28 12.22 -21.29 14.00
CA GLY A 28 13.15 -22.42 14.04
C GLY A 28 13.81 -22.68 15.40
N THR A 29 13.75 -21.73 16.35
CA THR A 29 14.51 -21.84 17.61
C THR A 29 13.82 -22.66 18.70
N CYS A 30 12.49 -22.64 18.80
CA CYS A 30 11.76 -23.37 19.83
C CYS A 30 10.29 -23.64 19.48
N LYS A 31 9.69 -24.62 20.17
CA LYS A 31 8.29 -25.03 19.96
C LYS A 31 7.29 -23.90 20.21
N LEU A 32 7.53 -23.05 21.21
CA LEU A 32 6.64 -21.93 21.52
C LEU A 32 6.43 -21.02 20.30
N PHE A 33 7.52 -20.64 19.62
CA PHE A 33 7.40 -19.79 18.42
C PHE A 33 6.82 -20.54 17.23
N GLN A 34 7.09 -21.83 17.09
CA GLN A 34 6.42 -22.65 16.05
C GLN A 34 4.91 -22.68 16.26
N GLU A 35 4.46 -22.85 17.49
CA GLU A 35 3.03 -22.88 17.82
C GLU A 35 2.36 -21.52 17.57
N MET A 36 3.06 -20.41 17.77
CA MET A 36 2.56 -19.06 17.45
C MET A 36 2.28 -18.84 15.96
N LEU A 37 2.88 -19.61 15.05
CA LEU A 37 2.57 -19.53 13.61
C LEU A 37 1.14 -20.03 13.27
N ASN A 38 0.49 -20.73 14.20
CA ASN A 38 -0.89 -21.16 14.00
C ASN A 38 -1.89 -19.99 14.19
N ASP A 39 -1.45 -18.85 14.73
CA ASP A 39 -2.30 -17.68 14.88
C ASP A 39 -2.43 -16.92 13.54
N PRO A 40 -3.66 -16.73 13.02
CA PRO A 40 -3.92 -15.96 11.79
C PRO A 40 -3.31 -14.55 11.77
N GLU A 41 -3.19 -13.89 12.93
CA GLU A 41 -2.66 -12.52 13.04
C GLU A 41 -1.22 -12.43 12.51
N VAL A 42 -0.43 -13.50 12.64
CA VAL A 42 0.95 -13.54 12.12
C VAL A 42 0.95 -13.38 10.60
N TRP A 43 0.12 -14.14 9.91
CA TRP A 43 0.04 -14.13 8.44
C TRP A 43 -0.63 -12.86 7.90
N GLN A 44 -1.47 -12.21 8.71
CA GLN A 44 -2.02 -10.88 8.43
C GLN A 44 -0.99 -9.77 8.64
N THR A 45 -0.04 -9.95 9.56
CA THR A 45 0.92 -8.91 9.95
C THR A 45 2.23 -8.96 9.16
N VAL A 46 2.64 -10.15 8.73
CA VAL A 46 3.91 -10.35 8.05
C VAL A 46 4.01 -9.50 6.79
N SER A 47 5.12 -8.78 6.62
CA SER A 47 5.30 -7.93 5.45
C SER A 47 5.73 -8.76 4.25
N VAL A 48 5.06 -8.52 3.13
CA VAL A 48 5.38 -9.05 1.80
C VAL A 48 5.94 -7.97 0.88
N GLU A 49 6.15 -6.74 1.38
CA GLU A 49 6.57 -5.59 0.57
C GLU A 49 7.88 -5.86 -0.17
N LYS A 50 8.79 -6.60 0.47
CA LYS A 50 10.08 -7.00 -0.11
C LYS A 50 9.94 -7.91 -1.32
N TYR A 51 8.85 -8.68 -1.45
CA TYR A 51 8.65 -9.73 -2.46
C TYR A 51 7.73 -9.25 -3.58
N GLN A 52 8.22 -8.29 -4.36
CA GLN A 52 7.40 -7.49 -5.26
C GLN A 52 7.52 -8.00 -6.71
N TRP A 53 6.37 -8.40 -7.28
CA TRP A 53 6.08 -8.66 -8.71
C TRP A 53 6.79 -9.85 -9.37
N HIS A 54 7.92 -10.30 -8.84
CA HIS A 54 8.72 -11.39 -9.38
C HIS A 54 9.26 -12.30 -8.26
N PRO A 55 8.44 -13.23 -7.71
CA PRO A 55 8.89 -14.22 -6.73
C PRO A 55 10.16 -14.98 -7.18
N GLU A 56 10.34 -15.15 -8.48
CA GLU A 56 11.48 -15.79 -9.13
C GLU A 56 12.81 -15.03 -8.98
N TRP A 57 12.79 -13.72 -8.67
CA TRP A 57 14.00 -12.90 -8.47
C TRP A 57 14.62 -13.09 -7.09
N TYR A 58 13.93 -13.78 -6.19
CA TYR A 58 14.43 -14.05 -4.86
C TYR A 58 15.08 -15.43 -4.87
N GLY A 59 16.42 -15.47 -4.91
CA GLY A 59 17.25 -16.70 -4.86
C GLY A 59 17.17 -17.49 -3.55
N PHE A 60 16.03 -17.45 -2.87
CA PHE A 60 15.68 -18.32 -1.77
C PHE A 60 15.05 -19.61 -2.36
N ASP A 61 14.85 -20.61 -1.49
CA ASP A 61 14.06 -21.79 -1.79
C ASP A 61 12.67 -21.35 -2.31
N GLN A 62 12.48 -21.41 -3.64
CA GLN A 62 11.30 -20.86 -4.31
C GLN A 62 10.02 -21.50 -3.77
N GLU A 63 10.08 -22.77 -3.36
CA GLU A 63 8.96 -23.49 -2.76
C GLU A 63 8.52 -22.84 -1.44
N LYS A 64 9.46 -22.48 -0.56
CA LYS A 64 9.15 -21.80 0.72
C LYS A 64 8.58 -20.40 0.51
N LEU A 65 9.04 -19.69 -0.52
CA LEU A 65 8.49 -18.38 -0.85
C LEU A 65 7.06 -18.49 -1.40
N VAL A 66 6.79 -19.47 -2.25
CA VAL A 66 5.44 -19.73 -2.78
C VAL A 66 4.50 -20.14 -1.65
N GLU A 67 4.91 -21.07 -0.78
CA GLU A 67 4.13 -21.48 0.39
C GLU A 67 3.82 -20.28 1.31
N PHE A 68 4.84 -19.44 1.57
CA PHE A 68 4.68 -18.22 2.34
C PHE A 68 3.63 -17.26 1.77
N LEU A 69 3.77 -16.92 0.48
CA LEU A 69 2.84 -16.00 -0.18
C LEU A 69 1.42 -16.58 -0.21
N GLN A 70 1.31 -17.89 -0.41
CA GLN A 70 0.03 -18.60 -0.38
C GLN A 70 -0.62 -18.53 1.01
N LYS A 71 0.12 -18.78 2.09
CA LYS A 71 -0.39 -18.62 3.47
C LYS A 71 -0.84 -17.19 3.75
N CYS A 72 -0.06 -16.19 3.34
CA CYS A 72 -0.45 -14.79 3.49
C CYS A 72 -1.77 -14.49 2.78
N LYS A 73 -1.94 -15.02 1.56
CA LYS A 73 -3.17 -14.87 0.78
C LYS A 73 -4.37 -15.52 1.47
N GLU A 74 -4.24 -16.77 1.94
CA GLU A 74 -5.29 -17.50 2.65
C GLU A 74 -5.77 -16.80 3.92
N HIS A 75 -4.88 -16.05 4.57
CA HIS A 75 -5.19 -15.30 5.78
C HIS A 75 -5.58 -13.84 5.52
N ASN A 76 -5.84 -13.45 4.27
CA ASN A 76 -6.25 -12.10 3.88
C ASN A 76 -5.22 -11.02 4.27
N ASN A 77 -3.94 -11.29 4.01
CA ASN A 77 -2.89 -10.32 4.28
C ASN A 77 -3.16 -8.99 3.52
N PRO A 78 -3.20 -7.84 4.23
CA PRO A 78 -3.54 -6.54 3.67
C PRO A 78 -2.63 -6.10 2.52
N GLU A 79 -1.34 -6.43 2.57
CA GLU A 79 -0.38 -6.08 1.53
C GLU A 79 -0.56 -6.96 0.27
N ILE A 80 -0.96 -8.24 0.42
CA ILE A 80 -1.35 -9.10 -0.71
C ILE A 80 -2.61 -8.57 -1.38
N ILE A 81 -3.66 -8.29 -0.60
CA ILE A 81 -4.91 -7.72 -1.12
C ILE A 81 -4.62 -6.42 -1.86
N TYR A 82 -3.80 -5.53 -1.28
CA TYR A 82 -3.39 -4.29 -1.93
C TYR A 82 -2.69 -4.51 -3.28
N LYS A 83 -1.81 -5.52 -3.39
CA LYS A 83 -1.13 -5.83 -4.65
C LYS A 83 -2.13 -6.28 -5.72
N GLU A 84 -3.04 -7.19 -5.36
CA GLU A 84 -4.06 -7.72 -6.29
C GLU A 84 -5.03 -6.62 -6.75
N VAL A 85 -5.54 -5.81 -5.82
CA VAL A 85 -6.49 -4.73 -6.15
C VAL A 85 -5.86 -3.64 -7.00
N VAL A 86 -4.57 -3.34 -6.83
CA VAL A 86 -3.89 -2.35 -7.67
C VAL A 86 -3.82 -2.85 -9.11
N THR A 87 -3.54 -4.13 -9.31
CA THR A 87 -3.59 -4.74 -10.64
C THR A 87 -5.01 -4.68 -11.20
N GLN A 88 -6.02 -5.11 -10.43
CA GLN A 88 -7.42 -5.09 -10.89
C GLN A 88 -7.89 -3.68 -11.26
N PHE A 89 -7.68 -2.73 -10.36
CA PHE A 89 -8.17 -1.37 -10.50
C PHE A 89 -7.43 -0.59 -11.60
N PHE A 90 -6.09 -0.62 -11.61
CA PHE A 90 -5.32 0.18 -12.55
C PHE A 90 -5.08 -0.52 -13.90
N ILE A 91 -4.90 -1.85 -13.92
CA ILE A 91 -4.57 -2.60 -15.14
C ILE A 91 -5.84 -3.12 -15.80
N PHE A 92 -6.70 -3.81 -15.04
CA PHE A 92 -7.93 -4.39 -15.58
C PHE A 92 -9.11 -3.41 -15.60
N LYS A 93 -8.95 -2.22 -15.01
CA LYS A 93 -9.95 -1.14 -15.00
C LYS A 93 -11.28 -1.57 -14.38
N ASP A 94 -11.18 -2.44 -13.40
CA ASP A 94 -12.31 -2.92 -12.65
C ASP A 94 -12.63 -1.92 -11.52
N ASP A 95 -13.67 -1.10 -11.69
CA ASP A 95 -14.11 -0.15 -10.68
C ASP A 95 -14.66 -0.85 -9.42
N GLU A 96 -15.13 -2.10 -9.51
CA GLU A 96 -15.59 -2.87 -8.35
C GLU A 96 -14.43 -3.24 -7.42
N ALA A 97 -13.20 -3.26 -7.94
CA ALA A 97 -11.98 -3.49 -7.18
C ALA A 97 -11.80 -2.46 -6.05
N VAL A 98 -12.44 -1.28 -6.11
CA VAL A 98 -12.45 -0.31 -5.00
C VAL A 98 -12.88 -0.93 -3.66
N ASN A 99 -13.76 -1.93 -3.68
CA ASN A 99 -14.17 -2.63 -2.46
C ASN A 99 -13.01 -3.37 -1.77
N ASN A 100 -12.06 -3.92 -2.54
CA ASN A 100 -10.88 -4.59 -1.99
C ASN A 100 -9.87 -3.60 -1.40
N PHE A 101 -9.81 -2.35 -1.89
CA PHE A 101 -9.07 -1.29 -1.20
C PHE A 101 -9.68 -1.02 0.18
N ARG A 102 -11.01 -1.01 0.32
CA ARG A 102 -11.69 -0.83 1.62
C ARG A 102 -11.40 -1.98 2.58
N VAL A 103 -11.35 -3.22 2.10
CA VAL A 103 -10.97 -4.39 2.91
C VAL A 103 -9.56 -4.23 3.47
N ALA A 104 -8.58 -3.95 2.61
CA ALA A 104 -7.20 -3.74 3.04
C ALA A 104 -7.05 -2.52 3.98
N ALA A 105 -7.80 -1.43 3.74
CA ALA A 105 -7.80 -0.24 4.60
C ALA A 105 -8.34 -0.55 6.00
N LYS A 106 -9.43 -1.33 6.11
CA LYS A 106 -9.98 -1.79 7.41
C LYS A 106 -9.00 -2.68 8.19
N ALA A 107 -8.18 -3.44 7.47
CA ALA A 107 -7.07 -4.21 8.05
C ALA A 107 -5.83 -3.35 8.38
N GLY A 108 -5.91 -2.01 8.24
CA GLY A 108 -4.84 -1.09 8.61
C GLY A 108 -3.78 -0.86 7.53
N HIS A 109 -4.00 -1.31 6.29
CA HIS A 109 -3.05 -1.09 5.21
C HIS A 109 -2.98 0.39 4.81
N MET A 110 -1.87 1.04 5.16
CA MET A 110 -1.63 2.46 4.98
C MET A 110 -1.93 2.99 3.57
N LYS A 111 -1.38 2.35 2.52
CA LYS A 111 -1.57 2.84 1.13
C LYS A 111 -3.01 2.63 0.65
N SER A 112 -3.70 1.59 1.14
CA SER A 112 -5.12 1.38 0.84
C SER A 112 -5.99 2.42 1.53
N SER A 113 -5.73 2.71 2.81
CA SER A 113 -6.43 3.76 3.55
C SER A 113 -6.32 5.11 2.86
N TYR A 114 -5.12 5.46 2.39
CA TYR A 114 -4.90 6.68 1.61
C TYR A 114 -5.74 6.70 0.31
N ILE A 115 -5.72 5.62 -0.47
CA ILE A 115 -6.49 5.54 -1.73
C ILE A 115 -7.99 5.61 -1.46
N VAL A 116 -8.51 4.90 -0.46
CA VAL A 116 -9.93 4.95 -0.09
C VAL A 116 -10.34 6.38 0.28
N GLY A 117 -9.55 7.07 1.11
CA GLY A 117 -9.83 8.46 1.46
C GLY A 117 -9.81 9.39 0.24
N LEU A 118 -8.86 9.20 -0.69
CA LEU A 118 -8.88 9.96 -1.95
C LEU A 118 -10.14 9.70 -2.79
N LEU A 119 -10.57 8.44 -2.90
CA LEU A 119 -11.76 8.07 -3.67
C LEU A 119 -13.04 8.68 -3.05
N GLU A 120 -13.11 8.75 -1.72
CA GLU A 120 -14.21 9.39 -1.00
C GLU A 120 -14.25 10.90 -1.23
N LEU A 121 -13.11 11.57 -1.41
CA LEU A 121 -13.10 13.00 -1.77
C LEU A 121 -13.64 13.28 -3.19
N VAL A 122 -13.48 12.31 -4.08
CA VAL A 122 -13.90 12.43 -5.49
C VAL A 122 -15.37 12.11 -5.67
N ASN A 123 -15.93 11.29 -4.78
CA ASN A 123 -17.34 10.94 -4.75
C ASN A 123 -17.88 10.91 -3.30
N PRO A 124 -17.97 12.09 -2.65
CA PRO A 124 -18.38 12.17 -1.25
C PRO A 124 -19.84 11.73 -1.12
N LYS A 125 -20.11 10.85 -0.16
CA LYS A 125 -21.49 10.54 0.24
C LYS A 125 -21.95 11.56 1.26
N GLU A 126 -23.21 11.97 1.18
CA GLU A 126 -23.80 12.87 2.17
C GLU A 126 -23.74 12.24 3.57
N GLY A 127 -23.19 12.96 4.56
CA GLY A 127 -23.17 12.56 5.97
C GLY A 127 -22.00 11.68 6.44
N GLU A 128 -21.04 11.34 5.57
CA GLU A 128 -19.77 10.71 6.00
C GLU A 128 -18.79 11.78 6.53
N GLU A 129 -17.97 11.40 7.52
CA GLU A 129 -16.86 12.21 8.06
C GLU A 129 -16.02 12.74 6.89
N ASP A 130 -15.59 14.02 6.92
CA ASP A 130 -14.81 14.59 5.82
C ASP A 130 -13.58 13.69 5.62
N ALA A 131 -13.49 13.00 4.48
CA ALA A 131 -12.42 12.05 4.20
C ALA A 131 -11.03 12.70 4.35
N MET A 132 -10.93 14.03 4.20
CA MET A 132 -9.72 14.78 4.53
C MET A 132 -9.44 14.82 6.03
N GLU A 133 -10.45 15.07 6.87
CA GLU A 133 -10.29 15.08 8.33
C GLU A 133 -9.81 13.71 8.83
N TRP A 134 -10.40 12.63 8.32
CA TRP A 134 -9.98 11.26 8.63
C TRP A 134 -8.53 10.98 8.23
N LEU A 135 -8.13 11.31 6.98
CA LEU A 135 -6.74 11.16 6.53
C LEU A 135 -5.78 12.01 7.37
N CYS A 136 -6.15 13.23 7.72
CA CYS A 136 -5.32 14.10 8.55
C CYS A 136 -5.21 13.58 9.99
N HIS A 137 -6.27 13.00 10.54
CA HIS A 137 -6.23 12.34 11.84
C HIS A 137 -5.27 11.14 11.82
N LEU A 138 -5.37 10.27 10.82
CA LEU A 138 -4.45 9.14 10.66
C LEU A 138 -2.99 9.57 10.50
N SER A 139 -2.75 10.67 9.77
CA SER A 139 -1.42 11.25 9.60
C SER A 139 -0.87 11.78 10.92
N LYS A 140 -1.68 12.52 11.70
CA LYS A 140 -1.31 13.01 13.04
C LYS A 140 -0.97 11.88 14.01
N MET A 141 -1.69 10.76 13.93
CA MET A 141 -1.40 9.55 14.72
C MET A 141 -0.14 8.80 14.25
N LYS A 142 0.55 9.27 13.20
CA LYS A 142 1.66 8.56 12.53
C LYS A 142 1.29 7.15 12.06
N LYS A 143 0.00 6.91 11.81
CA LYS A 143 -0.50 5.65 11.25
C LYS A 143 -0.35 5.59 9.75
N ILE A 144 -0.22 6.75 9.10
CA ILE A 144 0.05 6.86 7.68
C ILE A 144 1.15 7.89 7.39
N ASP A 145 1.99 7.57 6.41
CA ASP A 145 2.90 8.51 5.76
C ASP A 145 2.21 9.03 4.49
N MET A 146 1.59 10.21 4.61
CA MET A 146 0.86 10.86 3.51
C MET A 146 1.76 11.13 2.31
N GLN A 147 3.03 11.48 2.53
CA GLN A 147 3.95 11.83 1.45
C GLN A 147 4.36 10.58 0.66
N ALA A 148 4.73 9.50 1.36
CA ALA A 148 5.07 8.23 0.73
C ALA A 148 3.86 7.62 0.00
N CYS A 149 2.67 7.67 0.61
CA CYS A 149 1.42 7.23 -0.02
C CYS A 149 1.11 8.02 -1.30
N ARG A 150 1.21 9.36 -1.22
CA ARG A 150 1.01 10.24 -2.36
C ARG A 150 1.98 9.92 -3.49
N ALA A 151 3.27 9.83 -3.20
CA ALA A 151 4.29 9.49 -4.20
C ALA A 151 4.04 8.11 -4.83
N SER A 152 3.71 7.09 -4.03
CA SER A 152 3.38 5.75 -4.52
C SER A 152 2.15 5.75 -5.43
N PHE A 153 1.11 6.50 -5.08
CA PHE A 153 -0.11 6.59 -5.90
C PHE A 153 0.16 7.30 -7.23
N PHE A 154 0.83 8.45 -7.20
CA PHE A 154 1.14 9.20 -8.42
C PHE A 154 2.09 8.47 -9.35
N ASN A 155 3.13 7.81 -8.83
CA ASN A 155 4.02 7.00 -9.66
C ASN A 155 3.28 5.89 -10.40
N ARG A 156 2.26 5.32 -9.78
CA ARG A 156 1.39 4.33 -10.43
C ARG A 156 0.51 5.00 -11.47
N LEU A 157 -0.25 6.04 -11.08
CA LEU A 157 -1.12 6.78 -11.99
C LEU A 157 -0.37 7.24 -13.26
N MET A 158 0.82 7.83 -13.09
CA MET A 158 1.66 8.31 -14.20
C MET A 158 2.10 7.20 -15.15
N ARG A 159 2.54 6.04 -14.62
CA ARG A 159 2.91 4.89 -15.45
C ARG A 159 1.76 4.42 -16.33
N TYR A 160 0.52 4.47 -15.81
CA TYR A 160 -0.68 4.07 -16.55
C TYR A 160 -1.17 5.12 -17.54
N THR A 161 -1.03 6.42 -17.23
CA THR A 161 -1.35 7.48 -18.20
C THR A 161 -0.37 7.53 -19.36
N ILE A 162 0.92 7.24 -19.12
CA ILE A 162 1.96 7.24 -20.16
C ILE A 162 1.79 6.05 -21.12
N SER A 163 1.23 4.92 -20.66
CA SER A 163 1.00 3.75 -21.52
C SER A 163 -0.20 3.89 -22.48
N GLY A 164 -0.80 5.08 -22.61
CA GLY A 164 -1.97 5.32 -23.47
C GLY A 164 -3.23 4.57 -23.02
N ALA A 165 -3.25 4.04 -21.79
CA ALA A 165 -4.38 3.30 -21.27
C ALA A 165 -5.49 4.26 -20.82
N VAL A 166 -6.72 4.00 -21.24
CA VAL A 166 -7.90 4.73 -20.72
C VAL A 166 -7.97 4.58 -19.20
N THR A 167 -7.91 5.69 -18.49
CA THR A 167 -8.06 5.81 -17.04
C THR A 167 -9.39 5.19 -16.58
N PRO A 168 -9.43 4.41 -15.49
CA PRO A 168 -10.69 3.96 -14.90
C PRO A 168 -11.65 5.14 -14.70
N PRO A 169 -12.96 5.00 -14.96
CA PRO A 169 -13.94 6.09 -14.82
C PRO A 169 -13.85 6.79 -13.46
N THR A 170 -13.67 6.01 -12.38
CA THR A 170 -13.50 6.52 -11.02
C THR A 170 -12.30 7.45 -10.87
N LEU A 171 -11.26 7.27 -11.69
CA LEU A 171 -10.04 8.08 -11.67
C LEU A 171 -10.03 9.24 -12.66
N ALA A 172 -11.03 9.34 -13.56
CA ALA A 172 -11.07 10.39 -14.58
C ALA A 172 -10.96 11.80 -13.96
N LYS A 173 -11.61 12.03 -12.81
CA LYS A 173 -11.54 13.30 -12.08
C LYS A 173 -10.14 13.66 -11.59
N PHE A 174 -9.28 12.69 -11.25
CA PHE A 174 -7.89 12.95 -10.85
C PHE A 174 -6.97 13.29 -12.03
N THR A 175 -7.26 12.75 -13.22
CA THR A 175 -6.48 13.01 -14.43
C THR A 175 -6.92 14.28 -15.16
N VAL A 176 -8.17 14.71 -14.98
CA VAL A 176 -8.73 15.93 -15.60
C VAL A 176 -8.30 17.21 -14.88
N ASP A 177 -8.17 17.18 -13.55
CA ASP A 177 -7.67 18.32 -12.77
C ASP A 177 -6.46 17.88 -11.93
N ARG A 178 -5.27 18.17 -12.46
CA ARG A 178 -3.98 17.85 -11.82
C ARG A 178 -3.78 18.58 -10.49
N ASN A 179 -4.47 19.70 -10.29
CA ASN A 179 -4.40 20.48 -9.06
C ASN A 179 -5.41 20.00 -8.00
N PHE A 180 -6.44 19.22 -8.37
CA PHE A 180 -7.46 18.73 -7.44
C PHE A 180 -6.87 18.09 -6.18
N ILE A 181 -5.92 17.17 -6.34
CA ILE A 181 -5.24 16.49 -5.21
C ILE A 181 -4.37 17.49 -4.42
N ILE A 182 -3.67 18.39 -5.11
CA ILE A 182 -2.75 19.36 -4.49
C ILE A 182 -3.52 20.36 -3.62
N THR A 183 -4.69 20.79 -4.09
CA THR A 183 -5.51 21.81 -3.42
C THR A 183 -6.40 21.22 -2.32
N ARG A 184 -6.93 20.00 -2.50
CA ARG A 184 -7.82 19.34 -1.52
C ARG A 184 -7.06 18.57 -0.43
N VAL A 185 -5.89 18.01 -0.71
CA VAL A 185 -5.12 17.19 0.25
C VAL A 185 -4.05 18.02 0.96
N ASN A 186 -4.50 18.99 1.76
CA ASN A 186 -3.62 19.73 2.67
C ASN A 186 -4.12 19.59 4.11
N CYS A 187 -3.49 18.68 4.85
CA CYS A 187 -3.59 18.66 6.30
C CYS A 187 -2.84 19.88 6.85
N VAL A 188 -3.58 20.98 7.00
CA VAL A 188 -3.12 22.29 7.48
C VAL A 188 -2.07 22.13 8.59
N GLY A 189 -0.78 22.32 8.28
CA GLY A 189 0.28 22.21 9.29
C GLY A 189 1.72 22.08 8.83
N ASN A 190 2.04 21.34 7.77
CA ASN A 190 3.40 21.33 7.23
C ASN A 190 3.53 22.38 6.13
N ARG A 191 3.94 23.59 6.53
CA ARG A 191 4.51 24.59 5.62
C ARG A 191 5.87 24.12 5.14
N GLU A 192 5.89 23.05 4.38
CA GLU A 192 6.88 22.91 3.32
C GLU A 192 6.07 22.93 2.04
N ARG A 193 6.26 24.00 1.27
CA ARG A 193 5.74 24.10 -0.10
C ARG A 193 6.31 22.91 -0.85
N TYR A 194 5.59 21.79 -0.89
CA TYR A 194 5.93 20.70 -1.78
C TYR A 194 5.71 21.22 -3.18
N PHE A 195 6.84 21.63 -3.77
CA PHE A 195 7.06 22.11 -5.12
C PHE A 195 5.83 21.91 -6.00
N THR A 196 5.27 23.02 -6.45
CA THR A 196 4.80 23.14 -7.82
C THR A 196 5.92 22.58 -8.68
N PHE A 197 5.85 21.28 -9.03
CA PHE A 197 6.45 20.83 -10.27
C PHE A 197 5.64 21.55 -11.33
N GLN A 198 6.11 22.75 -11.66
CA GLN A 198 5.87 23.37 -12.95
C GLN A 198 6.46 22.37 -13.94
N TRP A 199 5.57 21.60 -14.55
CA TRP A 199 5.95 20.72 -15.64
C TRP A 199 6.20 21.64 -16.82
N ASP A 200 7.45 22.05 -17.02
CA ASP A 200 7.87 22.67 -18.27
C ASP A 200 7.76 21.58 -19.36
N TRP A 201 6.61 21.54 -20.01
CA TRP A 201 6.33 20.71 -21.20
C TRP A 201 6.86 21.38 -22.49
N GLU A 202 7.98 22.10 -22.42
CA GLU A 202 8.66 22.69 -23.59
C GLU A 202 10.17 22.38 -23.62
N GLY A 203 10.59 21.26 -23.02
CA GLY A 203 11.94 20.71 -23.19
C GLY A 203 11.96 19.65 -24.27
N ASP A 204 12.59 19.97 -25.40
CA ASP A 204 12.74 19.19 -26.62
C ASP A 204 12.90 17.67 -26.43
N TYR A 205 11.96 16.93 -27.00
CA TYR A 205 12.02 15.49 -27.26
C TYR A 205 12.82 15.18 -28.54
N SER A 206 13.80 16.01 -28.91
CA SER A 206 14.63 15.82 -30.12
C SER A 206 15.98 15.14 -29.85
N ASP A 207 16.48 15.12 -28.63
CA ASP A 207 17.91 14.81 -28.38
C ASP A 207 18.17 13.39 -27.83
N MET A 208 17.19 12.49 -27.87
CA MET A 208 17.40 11.06 -27.55
C MET A 208 17.25 10.12 -28.76
N VAL A 209 17.51 10.63 -29.97
CA VAL A 209 17.75 9.81 -31.18
C VAL A 209 18.93 10.38 -31.96
N SER A 210 20.10 10.49 -31.32
CA SER A 210 21.38 10.77 -32.01
C SER A 210 22.59 10.68 -31.07
N THR A 211 23.02 9.47 -30.74
CA THR A 211 24.42 8.98 -30.87
C THR A 211 24.57 7.54 -30.38
#